data_AF-A0A534B0Z0-F1
#
_entry.id   AF-A0A534B0Z0-F1
#
_cell.length_a   1.000
_cell.length_b   1.000
_cell.length_c   1.000
_cell.angle_alpha   90.00
_cell.angle_beta   90.00
_cell.angle_gamma   90.00
#
_symmetry.space_group_name_H-M   'P 1'
#
loop_
_entity.id
_entity.type
_entity.pdbx_description
1 polymer ?
#
loop_
_entity_poly.entity_id
_entity_poly.type
_entity_poly.pdbx_seq_one_letter_code
_entity_poly.pdbx_strand_id
1 'polypeptide(L)' 'VIDIGNILFGSEMVGAVRGIDPRTGHYFDDTKRYIDALSVSSAQKERIFEKNARRVFPRLDALLRTRGL' A
#
# COMPACT_ATOMS: atom_id res chain seq x y z
N VAL A 1 -1.80 -9.78 -16.45
CA VAL A 1 -0.77 -9.13 -15.59
C VAL A 1 -1.24 -7.70 -15.31
N ILE A 2 -1.00 -7.16 -14.11
CA ILE A 2 -1.32 -5.76 -13.75
C ILE A 2 -0.02 -4.96 -13.66
N ASP A 3 0.04 -3.83 -14.37
CA ASP A 3 1.20 -2.94 -14.29
C ASP A 3 1.31 -2.26 -12.92
N ILE A 4 2.54 -2.10 -12.44
CA ILE A 4 2.83 -1.48 -11.14
C ILE A 4 2.24 -0.06 -11.04
N GLY A 5 2.12 0.65 -12.16
CA GLY A 5 1.50 1.99 -12.18
C GLY A 5 0.02 2.00 -11.79
N ASN A 6 -0.65 0.84 -11.83
CA ASN A 6 -2.08 0.67 -11.57
C ASN A 6 -2.37 0.03 -10.20
N ILE A 7 -1.36 -0.23 -9.37
CA ILE A 7 -1.50 -0.84 -8.04
C ILE A 7 -1.33 0.23 -6.97
N LEU A 8 -2.31 0.34 -6.07
CA LEU A 8 -2.26 1.22 -4.90
C LEU A 8 -2.33 0.37 -3.64
N PHE A 9 -1.53 0.71 -2.63
CA PHE A 9 -1.61 0.07 -1.32
C PHE A 9 -2.92 0.41 -0.59
N GLY A 10 -3.53 -0.60 0.03
CA GLY A 10 -4.68 -0.48 0.92
C GLY A 10 -4.86 -1.74 1.76
N SER A 11 -5.26 -1.58 3.02
CA SER A 11 -5.52 -2.70 3.94
C SER A 11 -6.99 -2.87 4.32
N GLU A 12 -7.77 -1.78 4.31
CA GLU A 12 -9.13 -1.75 4.88
C GLU A 12 -9.17 -2.31 6.32
N MET A 13 -8.13 -1.99 7.12
CA MET A 13 -7.98 -2.53 8.48
C MET A 13 -9.20 -2.25 9.35
N VAL A 14 -9.53 -3.18 10.25
CA VAL A 14 -10.74 -3.10 11.11
C VAL A 14 -12.05 -3.14 10.30
N GLY A 15 -11.99 -3.56 9.04
CA GLY A 15 -13.15 -3.81 8.18
C GLY A 15 -13.76 -5.20 8.40
N ALA A 16 -13.98 -5.91 7.31
CA ALA A 16 -14.69 -7.19 7.27
C ALA A 16 -13.97 -8.32 8.03
N VAL A 17 -12.64 -8.39 7.95
CA VAL A 17 -11.86 -9.50 8.51
C VAL A 17 -10.81 -8.96 9.48
N ARG A 18 -11.03 -9.20 10.77
CA ARG A 18 -10.18 -8.71 11.88
C ARG A 18 -9.38 -9.82 12.57
N GLY A 19 -9.47 -11.05 12.04
CA GLY A 19 -8.86 -12.23 12.65
C GLY A 19 -7.37 -12.33 12.36
N ILE A 20 -6.69 -13.09 13.21
CA ILE A 20 -5.32 -13.55 12.95
C ILE A 20 -5.40 -14.82 12.11
N ASP A 21 -4.62 -14.89 11.04
CA ASP A 21 -4.41 -16.10 10.26
C ASP A 21 -3.61 -17.12 11.09
N PRO A 22 -4.18 -18.28 11.45
CA PRO A 22 -3.51 -19.25 12.30
C PRO A 22 -2.27 -19.90 11.65
N ARG A 23 -2.12 -19.81 10.32
CA ARG A 23 -0.96 -20.37 9.61
C ARG A 23 0.25 -19.45 9.63
N THR A 24 0.01 -18.15 9.72
CA THR A 24 1.08 -17.14 9.65
C THR A 24 1.28 -16.38 10.95
N GLY A 25 0.30 -16.39 11.86
CA GLY A 25 0.33 -15.64 13.12
C GLY A 25 0.16 -14.12 12.92
N HIS A 26 -0.26 -13.69 11.73
CA HIS A 26 -0.47 -12.28 11.38
C HIS A 26 -1.94 -12.00 11.08
N TYR A 27 -2.36 -10.74 11.22
CA TYR A 27 -3.70 -10.33 10.80
C TYR A 27 -3.88 -10.52 9.30
N PHE A 28 -5.08 -10.95 8.89
CA PHE A 28 -5.44 -11.04 7.47
C PHE A 28 -5.42 -9.68 6.76
N ASP A 29 -5.75 -8.60 7.47
CA ASP A 29 -5.77 -7.23 6.93
C ASP A 29 -4.40 -6.53 7.03
N ASP A 30 -3.34 -7.19 7.52
CA ASP A 30 -1.96 -6.67 7.48
C ASP A 30 -1.33 -6.84 6.10
N THR A 31 -1.93 -6.18 5.10
CA THR A 31 -1.56 -6.34 3.69
C THR A 31 -0.19 -5.77 3.33
N LYS A 32 0.40 -4.92 4.20
CA LYS A 32 1.75 -4.39 4.00
C LYS A 32 2.77 -5.53 3.96
N ARG A 33 2.59 -6.55 4.80
CA ARG A 33 3.46 -7.74 4.84
C ARG A 33 3.56 -8.44 3.50
N TYR A 34 2.45 -8.49 2.76
CA TYR A 34 2.41 -9.15 1.45
C TYR A 34 3.26 -8.39 0.44
N ILE A 35 3.19 -7.06 0.43
CA ILE A 35 4.01 -6.21 -0.45
C ILE A 35 5.49 -6.23 -0.04
N ASP A 36 5.77 -6.22 1.28
CA ASP A 36 7.13 -6.29 1.80
C ASP A 36 7.84 -7.59 1.39
N ALA A 37 7.12 -8.72 1.33
CA ALA A 37 7.64 -10.02 0.92
C ALA A 37 7.89 -10.17 -0.60
N LEU A 38 7.38 -9.26 -1.44
CA LEU A 38 7.58 -9.33 -2.89
C LEU A 38 9.04 -9.04 -3.29
N SER A 39 9.52 -9.80 -4.27
CA SER A 39 10.81 -9.62 -4.96
C SER A 39 10.77 -8.51 -6.02
N VAL A 40 10.23 -7.34 -5.64
CA VAL A 40 10.20 -6.12 -6.47
C VAL A 40 11.16 -5.08 -5.92
N SER A 41 11.64 -4.16 -6.77
CA SER A 41 12.61 -3.15 -6.36
C SER A 41 12.03 -2.18 -5.33
N SER A 42 12.89 -1.52 -4.55
CA SER A 42 12.48 -0.47 -3.60
C SER A 42 11.68 0.64 -4.28
N ALA A 43 12.10 1.07 -5.48
CA ALA A 43 11.39 2.06 -6.28
C ALA A 43 9.99 1.60 -6.72
N GLN A 44 9.81 0.30 -6.97
CA GLN A 44 8.49 -0.28 -7.27
C GLN A 44 7.61 -0.32 -6.01
N LYS A 45 8.15 -0.68 -4.84
CA LYS A 45 7.43 -0.62 -3.57
C LYS A 45 7.00 0.80 -3.24
N GLU A 46 7.88 1.78 -3.42
CA GLU A 46 7.58 3.21 -3.22
C GLU A 46 6.44 3.69 -4.13
N ARG A 47 6.35 3.18 -5.37
CA ARG A 47 5.20 3.47 -6.24
C ARG A 47 3.89 2.95 -5.66
N ILE A 48 3.88 1.70 -5.20
CA ILE A 48 2.70 1.04 -4.62
C ILE A 48 2.26 1.74 -3.33
N PHE A 49 3.22 2.07 -2.45
CA PHE A 49 2.94 2.67 -1.15
C PHE A 49 2.56 4.16 -1.20
N GLU A 50 3.09 4.92 -2.17
CA GLU A 50 2.92 6.38 -2.17
C GLU A 50 2.71 6.99 -3.56
N LYS A 51 3.66 6.81 -4.49
CA LYS A 51 3.70 7.66 -5.70
C LYS A 51 2.47 7.47 -6.59
N ASN A 52 1.93 6.26 -6.67
CA ASN A 52 0.70 6.00 -7.42
C ASN A 52 -0.50 6.67 -6.75
N ALA A 53 -0.62 6.63 -5.43
CA ALA A 53 -1.68 7.29 -4.69
C ALA A 53 -1.60 8.82 -4.86
N ARG A 54 -0.43 9.44 -4.73
CA ARG A 54 -0.23 10.89 -4.97
C ARG A 54 -0.65 11.29 -6.39
N ARG A 55 -0.34 10.47 -7.40
CA ARG A 55 -0.77 10.69 -8.79
C ARG A 55 -2.29 10.58 -8.97
N VAL A 56 -2.94 9.61 -8.33
CA VAL A 56 -4.39 9.35 -8.45
C VAL A 56 -5.23 10.34 -7.62
N PHE A 57 -4.69 10.80 -6.49
CA PHE A 57 -5.32 11.76 -5.57
C PHE A 57 -4.57 13.10 -5.61
N PRO A 58 -4.68 13.92 -6.69
CA PRO A 58 -3.86 15.12 -6.87
C PRO A 58 -4.03 16.17 -5.76
N ARG A 59 -5.20 16.21 -5.11
CA ARG A 59 -5.44 17.10 -3.95
C ARG A 59 -4.61 16.68 -2.73
N LEU A 60 -4.41 15.38 -2.51
CA LEU A 60 -3.55 14.87 -1.45
C LEU A 60 -2.09 15.21 -1.75
N ASP A 61 -1.64 15.00 -2.99
CA ASP A 61 -0.27 15.35 -3.40
C ASP A 61 0.05 16.83 -3.16
N ALA A 62 -0.85 17.74 -3.55
CA ALA A 62 -0.70 19.16 -3.30
C ALA A 62 -0.55 19.48 -1.79
N LEU A 63 -1.39 18.88 -0.94
CA LEU A 63 -1.32 19.07 0.52
C LEU A 63 0.01 18.54 1.10
N LEU A 64 0.51 17.40 0.64
CA LEU A 64 1.78 16.86 1.11
C LEU A 64 2.96 17.77 0.70
N ARG A 65 2.98 18.24 -0.54
CA ARG A 65 4.01 19.19 -1.02
C ARG A 65 4.02 20.47 -0.20
N THR A 66 2.85 21.02 0.15
CA THR A 66 2.78 22.23 1.01
C THR A 66 3.37 22.01 2.42
N ARG A 67 3.47 20.75 2.87
CA ARG A 67 4.09 20.37 4.15
C ARG A 67 5.57 20.00 4.02
N GLY A 68 6.17 20.11 2.82
CA GLY A 68 7.55 19.72 2.55
C GLY A 68 7.77 18.20 2.40
N LEU A 69 6.71 17.45 2.04
CA LEU A 69 6.69 16.00 1.84
C LEU A 69 6.47 15.61 0.36
#